data_AF-A0A1B6EX27-F1
#
_entry.id   AF-A0A1B6EX27-F1
#
_cell.length_a   1.000
_cell.length_b   1.000
_cell.length_c   1.000
_cell.angle_alpha   90.00
_cell.angle_beta   90.00
_cell.angle_gamma   90.00
#
_symmetry.space_group_name_H-M   'P 1'
#
loop_
_entity.id
_entity.type
_entity.pdbx_description
1 polymer ?
#
loop_
_entity_poly.entity_id
_entity_poly.type
_entity_poly.pdbx_seq_one_letter_code
_entity_poly.pdbx_strand_id
1 'polypeptide(L)'
;MYRLFQRNRLINISFWIYLTCVTKTIKAANNQIRGIAVSYGNVSTLSPKLREFVEKNAELCRPSQIHICDGSESENDQLTRLMVSRGMIKPLPKYKNCWLALTNPKDVARVEGRTFMCSKNKRDTVPQTKPGVTG
;
A
#
# COMPACT_ATOMS: atom_id res chain seq x y z
N MET A 1 33.25 -41.24 -48.80
CA MET A 1 34.31 -41.43 -47.78
C MET A 1 33.82 -40.77 -46.49
N TYR A 2 33.26 -41.57 -45.58
CA TYR A 2 32.70 -41.15 -44.30
C TYR A 2 33.78 -40.61 -43.34
N ARG A 3 33.48 -39.55 -42.57
CA ARG A 3 33.55 -39.59 -41.08
C ARG A 3 33.25 -38.24 -40.38
N LEU A 4 32.61 -38.41 -39.21
CA LEU A 4 32.62 -37.62 -37.96
C LEU A 4 31.69 -36.39 -37.86
N PHE A 5 31.10 -36.00 -36.72
CA PHE A 5 30.72 -36.61 -35.43
C PHE A 5 30.16 -35.45 -34.59
N GLN A 6 28.88 -35.56 -34.20
CA GLN A 6 28.23 -35.00 -33.00
C GLN A 6 29.06 -34.03 -32.10
N ARG A 7 28.55 -32.79 -31.87
CA ARG A 7 28.16 -32.30 -30.51
C ARG A 7 27.67 -30.83 -30.45
N ASN A 8 26.39 -30.69 -30.13
CA ASN A 8 25.79 -29.88 -29.06
C ASN A 8 26.26 -28.44 -28.78
N ARG A 9 25.47 -27.45 -29.24
CA ARG A 9 24.66 -26.53 -28.40
C ARG A 9 23.97 -25.50 -29.29
N LEU A 10 22.91 -25.93 -29.99
CA LEU A 10 21.93 -24.98 -30.53
C LEU A 10 20.98 -24.62 -29.39
N ILE A 11 21.33 -23.60 -28.61
CA ILE A 11 20.38 -22.96 -27.71
C ILE A 11 19.41 -22.23 -28.64
N ASN A 12 18.25 -22.84 -28.84
CA ASN A 12 17.24 -22.39 -29.78
C ASN A 12 16.80 -20.97 -29.39
N ILE A 13 17.08 -19.99 -30.25
CA ILE A 13 16.78 -18.56 -30.01
C ILE A 13 15.27 -18.38 -29.74
N SER A 14 14.42 -19.20 -30.35
CA SER A 14 12.98 -19.24 -30.09
C SER A 14 12.63 -19.69 -28.67
N PHE A 15 13.42 -20.60 -28.06
CA PHE A 15 13.22 -21.03 -26.67
C PHE A 15 13.64 -19.93 -25.68
N TRP A 16 14.67 -19.14 -26.02
CA TRP A 16 15.10 -17.99 -25.22
C TRP A 16 14.11 -16.82 -25.32
N ILE A 17 13.54 -16.57 -26.50
CA ILE A 17 12.46 -15.58 -26.70
C ILE A 17 11.19 -16.00 -25.95
N TYR A 18 10.82 -17.28 -25.99
CA TYR A 18 9.64 -17.78 -25.28
C TYR A 18 9.80 -17.68 -23.76
N LEU A 19 10.97 -18.06 -23.22
CA LEU A 19 11.25 -17.96 -21.78
C LEU A 19 11.34 -16.51 -21.29
N THR A 20 11.91 -15.59 -22.08
CA THR A 20 11.95 -14.15 -21.75
C THR A 20 10.58 -13.48 -21.86
N CYS A 21 9.73 -13.90 -22.81
CA CYS A 21 8.35 -13.45 -22.93
C CYS A 21 7.49 -13.96 -21.75
N VAL A 22 7.55 -15.25 -21.43
CA VAL A 22 6.83 -15.85 -20.30
C VAL A 22 7.24 -15.21 -18.97
N THR A 23 8.53 -14.95 -18.75
CA THR A 23 8.99 -14.26 -17.53
C THR A 23 8.58 -12.78 -17.46
N LYS A 24 8.46 -12.07 -18.59
CA LYS A 24 7.87 -10.72 -18.64
C LYS A 24 6.38 -10.73 -18.33
N THR A 25 5.63 -11.70 -18.85
CA THR A 25 4.19 -11.85 -18.57
C THR A 25 3.92 -12.24 -17.12
N ILE A 26 4.74 -13.11 -16.52
CA ILE A 26 4.65 -13.47 -15.09
C ILE A 26 4.98 -12.27 -14.20
N LYS A 27 5.97 -11.43 -14.56
CA LYS A 27 6.30 -10.23 -13.77
C LYS A 27 5.17 -9.18 -13.76
N ALA A 28 4.43 -9.02 -14.85
CA ALA A 28 3.30 -8.08 -14.92
C ALA A 28 2.07 -8.57 -14.14
N ALA A 29 1.82 -9.89 -14.10
CA ALA A 29 0.73 -10.50 -13.33
C ALA A 29 0.94 -10.49 -11.79
N ASN A 30 2.14 -10.12 -11.33
CA ASN A 30 2.54 -10.25 -9.92
C ASN A 30 2.26 -9.01 -9.05
N ASN A 31 1.86 -7.87 -9.62
CA ASN A 31 1.59 -6.65 -8.85
C ASN A 31 0.09 -6.48 -8.53
N GLN A 32 -0.51 -7.52 -7.98
CA GLN A 32 -1.89 -7.53 -7.52
C GLN A 32 -1.98 -8.20 -6.15
N ILE A 33 -2.94 -7.75 -5.35
CA ILE A 33 -3.25 -8.34 -4.04
C ILE A 33 -4.71 -8.76 -4.09
N ARG A 34 -4.98 -10.07 -4.06
CA ARG A 34 -6.34 -10.63 -4.14
C ARG A 34 -7.16 -10.14 -5.35
N GLY A 35 -6.50 -9.91 -6.49
CA GLY A 35 -7.14 -9.39 -7.71
C GLY A 35 -7.34 -7.87 -7.75
N ILE A 36 -6.95 -7.15 -6.69
CA ILE A 36 -6.92 -5.68 -6.67
C ILE A 36 -5.60 -5.21 -7.26
N ALA A 37 -5.67 -4.29 -8.22
CA ALA A 37 -4.51 -3.73 -8.87
C ALA A 37 -3.71 -2.85 -7.90
N VAL A 38 -2.39 -3.01 -7.92
CA VAL A 38 -1.48 -2.14 -7.16
C VAL A 38 -1.01 -1.02 -8.09
N SER A 39 -1.42 0.22 -7.80
CA SER A 39 -1.17 1.41 -8.62
C SER A 39 0.28 1.88 -8.55
N TYR A 40 0.92 1.70 -7.40
CA TYR A 40 2.30 2.10 -7.14
C TYR A 40 2.97 1.20 -6.11
N GLY A 41 4.27 1.03 -6.26
CA GLY A 41 5.09 0.10 -5.48
C GLY A 41 4.96 -1.35 -5.96
N ASN A 42 5.70 -2.25 -5.30
CA ASN A 42 5.78 -3.66 -5.69
C ASN A 42 5.39 -4.58 -4.53
N VAL A 43 4.40 -5.45 -4.74
CA VAL A 43 3.96 -6.41 -3.71
C VAL A 43 5.08 -7.36 -3.29
N SER A 44 6.05 -7.66 -4.16
CA SER A 44 7.16 -8.57 -3.84
C SER A 44 8.14 -8.01 -2.82
N THR A 45 8.14 -6.69 -2.55
CA THR A 45 8.99 -6.09 -1.53
C THR A 45 8.39 -6.17 -0.13
N LEU A 46 7.11 -6.55 0.00
CA LEU A 46 6.44 -6.69 1.28
C LEU A 46 6.86 -7.98 1.97
N SER A 47 7.13 -7.90 3.28
CA SER A 47 7.35 -9.11 4.09
C SER A 47 6.08 -9.97 4.13
N PRO A 48 6.19 -11.30 4.32
CA PRO A 48 5.02 -12.19 4.30
C PRO A 48 3.90 -11.76 5.28
N LYS A 49 4.26 -11.35 6.49
CA LYS A 49 3.30 -10.87 7.51
C LYS A 49 2.60 -9.57 7.10
N LEU A 50 3.34 -8.64 6.49
CA LEU A 50 2.78 -7.39 6.00
C LEU A 50 1.84 -7.63 4.82
N ARG A 51 2.22 -8.53 3.91
CA ARG A 51 1.37 -8.94 2.79
C ARG A 51 0.06 -9.54 3.28
N GLU A 52 0.10 -10.47 4.24
CA GLU A 52 -1.09 -11.07 4.84
C GLU A 52 -2.00 -10.02 5.48
N PHE A 53 -1.42 -9.04 6.19
CA PHE A 53 -2.18 -7.93 6.75
C PHE A 53 -2.88 -7.10 5.66
N VAL A 54 -2.17 -6.73 4.59
CA VAL A 54 -2.76 -5.97 3.48
C VAL A 54 -3.85 -6.77 2.78
N GLU A 55 -3.63 -8.06 2.53
CA GLU A 55 -4.63 -8.96 1.93
C GLU A 55 -5.92 -9.02 2.75
N LYS A 56 -5.81 -9.24 4.07
CA LYS A 56 -6.96 -9.32 4.97
C LYS A 56 -7.78 -8.03 4.97
N ASN A 57 -7.12 -6.88 4.99
CA ASN A 57 -7.81 -5.58 4.96
C ASN A 57 -8.37 -5.26 3.58
N ALA A 58 -7.69 -5.66 2.50
CA ALA A 58 -8.17 -5.47 1.14
C ALA A 58 -9.44 -6.30 0.87
N GLU A 59 -9.53 -7.52 1.41
CA GLU A 59 -10.73 -8.35 1.36
C GLU A 59 -11.92 -7.71 2.10
N LEU A 60 -11.66 -7.11 3.28
CA LEU A 60 -12.68 -6.44 4.09
C LEU A 60 -13.15 -5.12 3.47
N CYS A 61 -12.22 -4.25 3.08
CA CYS A 61 -12.50 -2.89 2.64
C CYS A 61 -12.83 -2.79 1.14
N ARG A 62 -12.46 -3.79 0.34
CA ARG A 62 -12.67 -3.86 -1.12
C ARG A 62 -12.27 -2.57 -1.86
N PRO A 63 -11.02 -2.09 -1.70
CA PRO A 63 -10.58 -0.88 -2.38
C PRO A 63 -10.50 -1.10 -3.90
N SER A 64 -10.65 -0.03 -4.68
CA SER A 64 -10.50 -0.08 -6.14
C SER A 64 -9.06 -0.34 -6.58
N GLN A 65 -8.09 0.22 -5.85
CA GLN A 65 -6.66 0.11 -6.12
C GLN A 65 -5.88 0.20 -4.80
N ILE A 66 -4.66 -0.36 -4.79
CA ILE A 66 -3.74 -0.29 -3.65
C ILE A 66 -2.51 0.52 -4.05
N HIS A 67 -2.16 1.53 -3.25
CA HIS A 67 -0.94 2.32 -3.42
C HIS A 67 0.01 2.01 -2.25
N ILE A 68 1.18 1.44 -2.54
CA ILE A 68 2.20 1.17 -1.52
C ILE A 68 3.12 2.39 -1.43
N CYS A 69 3.03 3.13 -0.32
CA CYS A 69 3.80 4.37 -0.17
C CYS A 69 5.30 4.12 -0.03
N ASP A 70 6.13 4.86 -0.76
CA ASP A 70 7.59 4.80 -0.66
C ASP A 70 8.20 5.94 0.17
N GLY A 71 7.44 7.02 0.41
CA GLY A 71 7.89 8.18 1.18
C GLY A 71 8.81 9.13 0.41
N SER A 72 8.93 8.98 -0.91
CA SER A 72 9.76 9.86 -1.75
C SER A 72 9.15 11.26 -1.89
N GLU A 73 10.00 12.26 -2.18
CA GLU A 73 9.54 13.63 -2.45
C GLU A 73 8.63 13.69 -3.69
N SER A 74 8.95 12.90 -4.72
CA SER A 74 8.11 12.77 -5.92
C SER A 74 6.72 12.21 -5.60
N GLU A 75 6.62 11.21 -4.71
CA GLU A 75 5.33 10.68 -4.27
C GLU A 75 4.52 11.76 -3.54
N ASN A 76 5.15 12.47 -2.60
CA ASN A 76 4.49 13.54 -1.86
C ASN A 76 3.98 14.66 -2.79
N ASP A 77 4.77 15.05 -3.79
CA ASP A 77 4.38 16.05 -4.78
C ASP A 77 3.19 15.59 -5.63
N GLN A 78 3.19 14.33 -6.07
CA GLN A 78 2.09 13.76 -6.83
C GLN A 78 0.79 13.72 -6.01
N LEU A 79 0.87 13.26 -4.76
CA LEU A 79 -0.27 13.21 -3.85
C LEU A 79 -0.82 14.61 -3.54
N THR A 80 0.08 15.56 -3.31
CA THR A 80 -0.26 16.96 -3.06
C THR A 80 -0.99 17.57 -4.26
N ARG A 81 -0.47 17.39 -5.48
CA ARG A 81 -1.13 17.84 -6.71
C ARG A 81 -2.51 17.21 -6.88
N LEU A 82 -2.66 15.92 -6.54
CA LEU A 82 -3.94 15.23 -6.59
C LEU A 82 -4.95 15.81 -5.58
N MET A 83 -4.50 16.13 -4.36
CA MET A 83 -5.36 16.73 -3.35
C MET A 83 -5.79 18.16 -3.73
N VAL A 84 -4.90 18.93 -4.36
CA VAL A 84 -5.21 20.27 -4.88
C VAL A 84 -6.20 20.20 -6.02
N SER A 85 -5.99 19.29 -6.99
CA SER A 85 -6.89 19.14 -8.14
C SER A 85 -8.29 18.67 -7.73
N ARG A 86 -8.40 17.91 -6.65
CA ARG A 86 -9.67 17.51 -6.03
C ARG A 86 -10.27 18.55 -5.08
N GLY A 87 -9.60 19.68 -4.86
CA GLY A 87 -10.06 20.75 -3.97
C GLY A 87 -10.03 20.41 -2.48
N MET A 88 -9.31 19.35 -2.07
CA MET A 88 -9.18 18.94 -0.67
C MET A 88 -8.27 19.88 0.13
N ILE A 89 -7.22 20.40 -0.52
CA ILE A 89 -6.26 21.35 0.06
C ILE A 89 -6.03 22.53 -0.88
N LYS A 90 -5.58 23.66 -0.32
CA LYS A 90 -5.29 24.88 -1.08
C LYS A 90 -3.83 25.30 -0.89
N PRO A 91 -3.10 25.70 -1.96
CA PRO A 91 -1.77 26.26 -1.81
C PRO A 91 -1.79 27.60 -1.06
N LEU A 92 -0.78 27.86 -0.24
CA LEU A 92 -0.57 29.13 0.43
C LEU A 92 0.54 29.92 -0.29
N PRO A 93 0.21 30.86 -1.21
CA PRO A 93 1.19 31.50 -2.09
C PRO A 93 2.23 32.36 -1.36
N LYS A 94 1.95 32.75 -0.12
CA LYS A 94 2.87 33.51 0.74
C LYS A 94 4.07 32.67 1.21
N TYR A 95 3.95 31.35 1.22
CA TYR A 95 4.93 30.44 1.81
C TYR A 95 5.34 29.34 0.83
N LYS A 96 6.55 28.78 1.02
CA LYS A 96 7.06 27.70 0.18
C LYS A 96 6.59 26.36 0.73
N ASN A 97 6.04 25.52 -0.14
CA ASN A 97 5.54 24.18 0.21
C ASN A 97 4.58 24.18 1.41
N CYS A 98 3.65 25.13 1.46
CA CYS A 98 2.63 25.20 2.50
C CYS A 98 1.23 25.08 1.89
N TRP A 99 0.37 24.35 2.61
CA TRP A 99 -0.96 23.96 2.16
C TRP A 99 -1.97 24.17 3.28
N LEU A 100 -3.19 24.54 2.94
CA LEU A 100 -4.31 24.72 3.85
C LEU A 100 -5.37 23.65 3.59
N ALA A 101 -5.65 22.83 4.59
CA ALA A 101 -6.80 21.93 4.62
C ALA A 101 -7.87 22.50 5.55
N LEU A 102 -9.12 22.53 5.11
CA LEU A 102 -10.26 22.91 5.94
C LEU A 102 -11.12 21.66 6.14
N THR A 103 -11.13 21.12 7.36
CA THR A 103 -11.88 19.90 7.68
C THR A 103 -13.37 20.20 7.91
N ASN A 104 -14.19 19.15 7.95
CA ASN A 104 -15.58 19.29 8.37
C ASN A 104 -15.62 19.79 9.83
N PRO A 105 -16.48 20.76 10.21
CA PRO A 105 -16.58 21.23 11.60
C PRO A 105 -16.92 20.11 12.61
N LYS A 106 -17.47 18.98 12.15
CA LYS A 106 -17.73 17.79 12.97
C LYS A 106 -16.49 16.92 13.20
N ASP A 107 -15.39 17.19 12.51
CA ASP A 107 -14.13 16.44 12.51
C ASP A 107 -12.94 17.40 12.70
N VAL A 108 -12.88 17.98 13.90
CA VAL A 108 -11.88 19.01 14.28
C VAL A 108 -11.00 18.57 15.44
N ALA A 109 -11.42 17.57 16.21
CA ALA A 109 -10.75 17.16 17.43
C ALA A 109 -10.97 15.67 17.70
N ARG A 110 -10.08 15.09 18.53
CA ARG A 110 -10.28 13.73 19.06
C ARG A 110 -11.60 13.66 19.83
N VAL A 111 -12.36 12.59 19.63
CA VAL A 111 -13.59 12.32 20.38
C VAL A 111 -13.33 11.19 21.36
N GLU A 112 -13.01 11.54 22.61
CA GLU A 112 -12.60 10.57 23.64
C GLU A 112 -13.73 9.57 23.96
N GLY A 113 -14.99 10.02 23.93
CA GLY A 113 -16.17 9.15 24.05
C GLY A 113 -16.38 8.14 22.91
N ARG A 114 -15.57 8.19 21.85
CA ARG A 114 -15.55 7.22 20.74
C ARG A 114 -14.19 6.55 20.57
N THR A 115 -13.26 6.77 21.50
CA THR A 115 -11.92 6.18 21.49
C THR A 115 -11.87 5.10 22.55
N PHE A 116 -11.64 3.85 22.15
CA PHE A 116 -11.66 2.71 23.06
C PHE A 116 -10.38 1.88 22.95
N MET A 117 -10.00 1.26 24.07
CA MET A 117 -8.94 0.28 24.14
C MET A 117 -9.56 -1.09 24.40
N CYS A 118 -9.22 -2.09 23.58
CA CYS A 118 -9.76 -3.43 23.68
C CYS A 118 -8.74 -4.37 24.35
N SER A 119 -9.08 -4.89 25.53
CA SER A 119 -8.29 -5.86 26.29
C SER A 119 -9.20 -6.97 26.84
N LYS A 120 -8.62 -8.07 27.34
CA LYS A 120 -9.41 -9.18 27.90
C LYS A 120 -10.16 -8.77 29.17
N ASN A 121 -9.51 -8.02 30.06
CA ASN A 121 -10.10 -7.55 31.31
C ASN A 121 -10.05 -6.03 31.37
N LYS A 122 -11.16 -5.40 31.79
CA LYS A 122 -11.26 -3.94 31.94
C LYS A 122 -10.10 -3.33 32.77
N ARG A 123 -9.66 -4.04 33.82
CA ARG A 123 -8.56 -3.60 34.71
C ARG A 123 -7.21 -3.43 34.01
N ASP A 124 -7.00 -4.14 32.89
CA ASP A 124 -5.75 -4.08 32.12
C ASP A 124 -5.69 -2.77 31.29
N THR A 125 -6.79 -2.03 31.24
CA THR A 125 -6.96 -0.82 30.44
C THR A 125 -7.29 0.40 31.30
N VAL A 126 -8.17 0.25 32.29
CA VAL A 126 -8.56 1.32 33.20
C VAL A 126 -8.46 0.84 34.65
N PRO A 127 -7.94 1.67 35.58
CA PRO A 127 -7.91 1.34 37.00
C PRO A 127 -9.32 1.12 37.57
N GLN A 128 -9.40 0.32 38.64
CA GLN A 128 -10.62 0.27 39.45
C GLN A 128 -10.65 1.47 40.39
N THR A 129 -11.63 2.36 40.19
CA THR A 129 -11.85 3.52 41.06
C THR A 129 -12.77 3.16 42.22
N LYS A 130 -12.67 3.93 43.32
CA LYS A 130 -13.58 3.80 44.47
C LYS A 130 -15.02 4.15 44.06
N PRO A 131 -16.05 3.57 44.71
CA PRO A 131 -17.44 3.94 44.47
C PRO A 131 -17.63 5.46 44.59
N GLY A 132 -18.28 6.08 43.60
CA GLY A 132 -18.55 7.52 43.55
C GLY A 132 -17.51 8.37 42.83
N VAL A 133 -16.35 7.83 42.45
CA VAL A 133 -15.35 8.55 41.65
C VAL A 133 -15.61 8.29 40.17
N THR A 134 -16.13 9.31 39.47
CA THR A 134 -16.22 9.34 38.01
C THR A 134 -14.88 9.79 37.44
N GLY A 135 -14.28 8.93 36.62
CA GLY A 135 -13.08 9.25 35.83
C GLY A 135 -13.44 9.68 34.42
#